data_AF-A0A5Q3BQ93-F1
#
_entry.id   AF-A0A5Q3BQ93-F1
#
_cell.length_a   1.000
_cell.length_b   1.000
_cell.length_c   1.000
_cell.angle_alpha   90.00
_cell.angle_beta   90.00
_cell.angle_gamma   90.00
#
_symmetry.space_group_name_H-M   'P 1'
#
loop_
_entity.id
_entity.type
_entity.pdbx_description
1 polymer ?
#
loop_
_entity_poly.entity_id
_entity_poly.type
_entity_poly.pdbx_seq_one_letter_code
_entity_poly.pdbx_strand_id
1 'polypeptide(L)' 'MNFAEKVEELNNEELREAFFEIQEFRKTGVLKIDGIYRRVVEEYEKETGQEIFSPPSMREFFLFEMAKRAYMKE' A
#
# COMPACT_ATOMS: atom_id res chain seq x y z
N MET A 1 -6.40 -14.00 4.40
CA MET A 1 -6.04 -12.58 4.52
C MET A 1 -6.07 -11.95 3.13
N ASN A 2 -6.79 -10.86 2.97
CA ASN A 2 -6.82 -10.05 1.76
C ASN A 2 -5.83 -8.88 1.93
N PHE A 3 -5.23 -8.40 0.84
CA PHE A 3 -4.30 -7.27 0.87
C PHE A 3 -4.92 -6.00 1.49
N ALA A 4 -6.22 -5.80 1.32
CA ALA A 4 -6.95 -4.71 1.98
C ALA A 4 -6.79 -4.73 3.51
N GLU A 5 -6.82 -5.91 4.14
CA GLU A 5 -6.66 -6.07 5.60
C GLU A 5 -5.25 -5.66 6.04
N LYS A 6 -4.21 -5.96 5.25
CA LYS A 6 -2.85 -5.48 5.51
C LYS A 6 -2.71 -3.96 5.40
N VAL A 7 -3.41 -3.35 4.45
CA VAL A 7 -3.42 -1.89 4.31
C VAL A 7 -4.14 -1.22 5.49
N GLU A 8 -5.17 -1.85 6.06
CA GLU A 8 -5.86 -1.37 7.26
C GLU A 8 -4.97 -1.32 8.51
N GLU A 9 -3.97 -2.18 8.61
CA GLU A 9 -3.01 -2.21 9.73
C GLU A 9 -2.08 -0.98 9.76
N LEU A 10 -1.89 -0.31 8.62
CA LEU A 10 -1.03 0.87 8.52
C LEU A 10 -1.61 2.08 9.23
N ASN A 11 -0.76 2.91 9.83
CA ASN A 11 -1.19 4.21 10.33
C ASN A 11 -1.32 5.25 9.19
N ASN A 12 -1.84 6.45 9.49
CA ASN A 12 -2.09 7.48 8.48
C ASN A 12 -0.83 8.02 7.79
N GLU A 13 0.30 8.02 8.48
CA GLU A 13 1.59 8.42 7.92
C GLU A 13 2.10 7.35 6.96
N GLU A 14 2.10 6.09 7.38
CA GLU A 14 2.49 4.95 6.56
C GLU A 14 1.63 4.82 5.29
N LEU A 15 0.31 5.01 5.40
CA LEU A 15 -0.59 5.03 4.23
C LEU A 15 -0.19 6.11 3.22
N ARG A 16 0.14 7.31 3.72
CA ARG A 16 0.53 8.44 2.88
C ARG A 16 1.88 8.15 2.21
N GLU A 17 2.85 7.62 2.95
CA GLU A 17 4.16 7.25 2.42
C GLU A 17 4.04 6.17 1.34
N ALA A 18 3.33 5.08 1.61
CA ALA A 18 3.10 4.02 0.63
C ALA A 18 2.41 4.54 -0.63
N PHE A 19 1.40 5.42 -0.49
CA PHE A 19 0.77 6.05 -1.63
C PHE A 19 1.76 6.87 -2.46
N PHE A 20 2.60 7.70 -1.83
CA PHE A 20 3.60 8.50 -2.53
C PHE A 20 4.71 7.65 -3.17
N GLU A 21 5.14 6.57 -2.53
CA GLU A 21 6.09 5.61 -3.12
C GLU A 21 5.56 5.04 -4.44
N ILE A 22 4.28 4.64 -4.47
CA ILE A 22 3.65 4.13 -5.70
C ILE A 22 3.53 5.24 -6.76
N GLN A 23 3.25 6.49 -6.36
CA GLN A 23 3.23 7.62 -7.30
C GLN A 23 4.60 7.93 -7.88
N GLU A 24 5.65 7.89 -7.06
CA GLU A 24 7.03 8.10 -7.52
C GLU A 24 7.48 6.95 -8.42
N PHE A 25 7.15 5.69 -8.08
CA PHE A 25 7.35 4.55 -8.97
C PHE A 25 6.66 4.77 -10.33
N ARG A 26 5.41 5.26 -10.35
CA ARG A 26 4.69 5.54 -11.60
C ARG A 26 5.41 6.58 -12.46
N LYS A 27 6.08 7.57 -11.86
CA LYS A 27 6.82 8.61 -12.59
C LYS A 27 8.20 8.16 -13.05
N THR A 28 8.89 7.39 -12.22
CA THR A 28 10.33 7.15 -12.35
C THR A 28 10.69 5.71 -12.74
N GLY A 29 9.76 4.77 -12.56
CA GLY A 29 10.01 3.34 -12.64
C GLY A 29 10.81 2.77 -11.46
N VAL A 30 11.15 3.59 -10.47
CA VAL A 30 11.97 3.18 -9.31
C VAL A 30 11.09 3.04 -8.08
N LEU A 31 11.11 1.85 -7.48
CA LEU A 31 10.45 1.58 -6.21
C LEU A 31 11.49 1.60 -5.09
N LYS A 32 11.18 2.32 -4.01
CA LYS A 32 12.04 2.39 -2.82
C LYS A 32 12.26 0.99 -2.23
N ILE A 33 13.51 0.65 -1.92
CA ILE A 33 13.88 -0.67 -1.38
C ILE A 33 13.40 -0.80 0.06
N ASP A 34 13.61 0.21 0.90
CA ASP A 34 13.13 0.20 2.29
C ASP A 34 11.81 0.98 2.42
N GLY A 35 10.91 0.74 1.46
CA GLY A 35 9.63 1.44 1.36
C GLY A 35 8.49 0.73 2.08
N ILE A 36 7.51 1.49 2.57
CA ILE A 36 6.32 0.95 3.24
C ILE A 36 5.53 0.05 2.28
N TYR A 37 5.36 0.46 1.02
CA TYR A 37 4.65 -0.35 0.03
C TYR A 37 5.29 -1.73 -0.12
N ARG A 38 6.63 -1.77 -0.23
CA ARG A 38 7.36 -3.01 -0.43
C ARG A 38 7.26 -3.90 0.81
N ARG A 39 7.42 -3.35 2.02
CA ARG A 39 7.24 -4.09 3.27
C ARG A 39 5.86 -4.76 3.32
N VAL A 40 4.80 -4.02 3.02
CA VAL A 40 3.43 -4.54 3.05
C VAL A 40 3.21 -5.65 2.02
N VAL A 41 3.76 -5.50 0.81
CA VAL A 41 3.71 -6.55 -0.22
C VAL A 41 4.48 -7.79 0.23
N GLU A 42 5.70 -7.64 0.72
CA GLU A 42 6.53 -8.76 1.18
C GLU A 42 5.87 -9.52 2.35
N GLU A 43 5.27 -8.80 3.30
CA GLU A 43 4.50 -9.41 4.40
C GLU A 43 3.27 -10.16 3.88
N TYR A 44 2.50 -9.55 2.96
CA TYR A 44 1.35 -10.19 2.35
C TYR A 44 1.74 -11.46 1.56
N GLU A 45 2.77 -11.38 0.72
CA GLU A 45 3.28 -12.49 -0.09
C GLU A 45 3.79 -13.63 0.80
N LYS A 46 4.50 -13.31 1.89
CA LYS A 46 4.99 -14.30 2.85
C LYS A 46 3.86 -15.01 3.58
N GLU A 47 2.79 -14.29 3.94
CA GLU A 47 1.67 -14.85 4.71
C GLU A 47 0.68 -15.63 3.83
N THR A 48 0.53 -15.24 2.56
CA THR A 48 -0.48 -15.84 1.66
C THR A 48 0.10 -16.74 0.58
N GLY A 49 1.40 -16.61 0.27
CA GLY A 49 2.04 -17.24 -0.89
C GLY A 49 1.60 -16.66 -2.24
N GLN A 50 0.84 -15.56 -2.26
CA GLN A 50 0.31 -14.94 -3.48
C GLN A 50 1.15 -13.73 -3.88
N GLU A 51 1.80 -13.81 -5.03
CA GLU A 51 2.60 -12.72 -5.61
C GLU A 51 1.72 -11.56 -6.12
N ILE A 52 2.16 -10.34 -5.85
CA ILE A 52 1.51 -9.11 -6.33
C ILE A 52 2.26 -8.56 -7.53
N PHE A 53 1.59 -8.55 -8.68
CA PHE A 53 2.24 -8.24 -9.95
C PHE A 53 2.28 -6.74 -10.32
N SER A 54 1.62 -5.83 -9.58
CA SER A 54 1.47 -4.43 -10.05
C SER A 54 1.28 -3.40 -8.93
N PRO A 55 2.32 -2.60 -8.60
CA PRO A 55 2.18 -1.44 -7.71
C PRO A 55 1.08 -0.45 -8.14
N PRO A 56 0.91 -0.12 -9.44
CA PRO A 56 -0.19 0.74 -9.86
C PRO A 56 -1.58 0.21 -9.52
N SER A 57 -1.78 -1.12 -9.58
CA SER A 57 -3.06 -1.76 -9.24
C SER A 57 -3.31 -1.74 -7.73
N MET A 58 -2.26 -1.92 -6.93
CA MET A 58 -2.39 -1.93 -5.47
C MET A 58 -2.65 -0.55 -4.88
N ARG A 59 -2.32 0.52 -5.60
CA ARG A 59 -2.56 1.91 -5.19
C ARG A 59 -3.97 2.16 -4.68
N GLU A 60 -4.96 1.53 -5.29
CA GLU A 60 -6.37 1.75 -4.96
C GLU A 60 -6.72 1.34 -3.53
N PHE A 61 -6.08 0.29 -2.99
CA PHE A 61 -6.28 -0.13 -1.61
C PHE A 61 -5.81 0.95 -0.62
N PHE A 62 -4.62 1.52 -0.85
CA PHE A 62 -4.09 2.62 -0.01
C PHE A 62 -4.97 3.87 -0.10
N LEU A 63 -5.37 4.25 -1.32
CA LEU A 63 -6.24 5.42 -1.52
C LEU A 63 -7.61 5.22 -0.89
N PHE A 64 -8.19 4.03 -1.04
CA PHE A 64 -9.49 3.70 -0.44
C PHE A 64 -9.42 3.76 1.07
N GLU A 65 -8.38 3.19 1.69
CA GLU A 65 -8.22 3.23 3.14
C GLU A 65 -8.05 4.67 3.67
N MET A 66 -7.25 5.49 2.99
CA MET A 66 -7.14 6.91 3.31
C MET A 66 -8.49 7.64 3.23
N ALA A 67 -9.27 7.38 2.18
CA ALA A 67 -10.60 7.96 2.01
C ALA A 67 -11.57 7.47 3.10
N LYS A 68 -11.62 6.17 3.36
CA LYS A 68 -12.43 5.55 4.42
C LYS A 68 -12.20 6.24 5.76
N ARG A 69 -10.94 6.44 6.15
CA ARG A 69 -10.57 7.12 7.40
C ARG A 69 -10.93 8.60 7.42
N ALA A 70 -10.90 9.28 6.28
CA ALA A 70 -11.32 10.67 6.20
C ALA A 70 -12.84 10.81 6.41
N TYR A 71 -13.64 9.88 5.87
CA TYR A 71 -15.10 9.87 6.01
C TYR A 71 -15.59 9.36 7.37
N MET A 72 -14.84 8.47 8.05
CA MET A 72 -15.19 7.99 9.40
C MET A 72 -14.85 8.98 10.53
N LYS A 73 -14.20 10.11 10.23
CA LYS A 73 -13.88 11.16 11.22
C LYS A 73 -15.04 12.14 11.48
N GLU A 74 -16.29 11.70 11.28
CA GLU A 74 -17.50 12.39 11.76
C GLU A 74 -17.79 12.03 13.22
#